data_AF-K2BES0-F1
#
_entry.id   AF-K2BES0-F1
#
_cell.length_a   1.000
_cell.length_b   1.000
_cell.length_c   1.000
_cell.angle_alpha   90.00
_cell.angle_beta   90.00
_cell.angle_gamma   90.00
#
_symmetry.space_group_name_H-M   'P 1'
#
loop_
_entity.id
_entity.type
_entity.pdbx_description
1 polymer ?
#
loop_
_entity_poly.entity_id
_entity_poly.type
_entity_poly.pdbx_seq_one_letter_code
_entity_poly.pdbx_strand_id
1 'polypeptide(L)' 'MARTEFASAIEVEKLGDHFEERLEAAGFFFPEAKVSGMKASLRNMWSRLGLTKAEVQTFHGMLRQIAYKLRQQGE' A
#
# COMPACT_ATOMS: atom_id res chain seq x y z
N MET A 1 2.01 26.11 -0.83
CA MET A 1 1.33 25.13 -1.70
C MET A 1 2.02 23.77 -1.57
N ALA A 2 1.80 23.06 -0.45
CA ALA A 2 2.47 21.77 -0.18
C ALA A 2 1.70 20.54 -0.73
N ARG A 3 0.69 20.76 -1.59
CA ARG A 3 -0.19 19.71 -2.15
C ARG A 3 0.05 19.43 -3.63
N THR A 4 1.16 19.91 -4.20
CA THR A 4 1.39 19.90 -5.65
C THR A 4 2.62 19.12 -6.09
N GLU A 5 3.39 18.55 -5.16
CA GLU A 5 4.58 17.77 -5.53
C GLU A 5 4.19 16.31 -5.78
N PHE A 6 4.39 15.86 -7.01
CA PHE A 6 4.22 14.46 -7.38
C PHE A 6 5.21 13.58 -6.63
N ALA A 7 4.76 12.40 -6.25
CA ALA A 7 5.61 11.37 -5.70
C ALA A 7 6.58 10.88 -6.78
N SER A 8 7.83 10.68 -6.39
CA SER A 8 8.81 9.97 -7.18
C SER A 8 8.43 8.49 -7.32
N ALA A 9 8.99 7.82 -8.33
CA ALA A 9 8.76 6.39 -8.53
C ALA A 9 9.12 5.55 -7.29
N ILE A 10 10.20 5.91 -6.59
CA ILE A 10 10.63 5.20 -5.38
C ILE A 10 9.66 5.38 -4.21
N GLU A 11 9.03 6.55 -4.07
CA GLU A 11 7.99 6.77 -3.04
C GLU A 11 6.75 5.92 -3.30
N VAL A 12 6.32 5.82 -4.57
CA VAL A 12 5.21 4.95 -4.97
C VAL A 12 5.56 3.47 -4.83
N GLU A 13 6.80 3.08 -5.14
CA GLU A 13 7.28 1.71 -4.93
C GLU A 13 7.21 1.31 -3.45
N LYS A 14 7.69 2.18 -2.56
CA LYS A 14 7.70 1.94 -1.10
C LYS A 14 6.28 1.91 -0.52
N LEU A 15 5.35 2.66 -1.10
CA LEU A 15 3.92 2.50 -0.81
C LEU A 15 3.43 1.10 -1.17
N GLY A 16 3.76 0.64 -2.37
CA GLY A 16 3.45 -0.72 -2.83
C GLY A 16 4.01 -1.80 -1.90
N ASP A 17 5.29 -1.68 -1.50
CA ASP A 17 5.96 -2.61 -0.58
C ASP A 17 5.19 -2.73 0.74
N HIS A 18 4.83 -1.57 1.33
CA HIS A 18 4.12 -1.53 2.61
C HIS A 18 2.73 -2.15 2.51
N PHE A 19 1.97 -1.87 1.45
CA PHE A 19 0.66 -2.50 1.26
C PHE A 19 0.78 -4.01 1.04
N GLU A 20 1.74 -4.44 0.23
CA GLU A 20 1.96 -5.85 -0.04
C GLU A 20 2.30 -6.63 1.24
N GLU A 21 3.23 -6.13 2.06
CA GLU A 21 3.60 -6.75 3.35
C GLU A 21 2.38 -6.93 4.27
N ARG A 22 1.58 -5.86 4.44
CA ARG A 22 0.44 -5.88 5.36
C ARG A 22 -0.71 -6.76 4.84
N LEU A 23 -0.96 -6.75 3.53
CA LEU A 23 -1.98 -7.58 2.90
C LEU A 23 -1.59 -9.05 2.90
N GLU A 24 -0.31 -9.37 2.71
CA GLU A 24 0.23 -10.73 2.86
C GLU A 24 0.00 -11.25 4.28
N ALA A 25 0.40 -10.47 5.29
CA ALA A 25 0.17 -10.82 6.69
C ALA A 25 -1.31 -10.98 7.07
N ALA A 26 -2.21 -10.30 6.34
CA ALA A 26 -3.65 -10.43 6.51
C ALA A 26 -4.29 -11.59 5.71
N GLY A 27 -3.50 -12.35 4.94
CA GLY A 27 -4.00 -13.46 4.12
C GLY A 27 -4.79 -13.04 2.88
N PHE A 28 -4.62 -11.80 2.40
CA PHE A 28 -5.35 -11.27 1.25
C PHE A 28 -4.97 -11.98 -0.06
N PHE A 29 -3.69 -12.36 -0.21
CA PHE A 29 -3.19 -12.99 -1.43
C PHE A 29 -3.47 -14.50 -1.43
N PHE A 30 -4.65 -14.89 -1.86
CA PHE A 30 -5.09 -16.28 -1.99
C PHE A 30 -6.06 -16.45 -3.17
N PRO A 31 -6.05 -17.61 -3.88
CA PRO A 31 -5.17 -18.77 -3.71
C PRO A 31 -3.75 -18.56 -4.24
N GLU A 32 -2.80 -19.39 -3.81
CA GLU A 32 -1.36 -19.29 -4.11
C GLU A 32 -1.07 -19.10 -5.61
N ALA A 33 -1.78 -19.85 -6.46
CA ALA A 33 -1.67 -19.78 -7.92
C ALA A 33 -1.95 -18.39 -8.51
N LYS A 34 -2.62 -17.49 -7.77
CA LYS A 34 -2.96 -16.12 -8.21
C LYS A 34 -2.10 -15.05 -7.55
N VAL A 35 -1.29 -15.37 -6.55
CA VAL A 35 -0.56 -14.40 -5.73
C VAL A 35 0.29 -13.45 -6.59
N SER A 36 1.07 -14.00 -7.51
CA SER A 36 1.92 -13.20 -8.41
C SER A 36 1.10 -12.18 -9.22
N GLY A 37 -0.02 -12.60 -9.80
CA GLY A 37 -0.91 -11.71 -10.57
C GLY A 37 -1.62 -10.66 -9.71
N MET A 38 -2.00 -11.01 -8.47
CA MET A 38 -2.60 -10.08 -7.52
C MET A 38 -1.60 -8.98 -7.11
N LYS A 39 -0.37 -9.37 -6.79
CA LYS A 39 0.72 -8.43 -6.46
C LYS A 39 1.04 -7.51 -7.63
N ALA A 40 1.19 -8.07 -8.84
CA ALA A 40 1.40 -7.26 -10.05
C ALA A 40 0.24 -6.28 -10.29
N SER A 41 -1.01 -6.71 -10.11
CA SER A 41 -2.18 -5.84 -10.25
C SER A 41 -2.19 -4.69 -9.26
N LEU A 42 -1.82 -4.96 -8.00
CA LEU A 42 -1.67 -3.94 -6.96
C LEU A 42 -0.59 -2.92 -7.33
N ARG A 43 0.60 -3.37 -7.74
CA ARG A 43 1.71 -2.50 -8.17
C ARG A 43 1.32 -1.63 -9.37
N ASN A 44 0.71 -2.24 -10.39
CA ASN A 44 0.24 -1.54 -11.59
C ASN A 44 -0.84 -0.50 -11.28
N MET A 45 -1.66 -0.71 -10.25
CA MET A 45 -2.64 0.29 -9.82
C MET A 45 -1.93 1.54 -9.29
N TRP A 46 -0.98 1.39 -8.36
CA TRP A 46 -0.27 2.53 -7.76
C TRP A 46 0.44 3.41 -8.79
N SER A 47 1.09 2.80 -9.78
CA SER A 47 1.79 3.53 -10.85
C SER A 47 0.86 4.36 -11.75
N ARG A 48 -0.45 4.06 -11.80
CA ARG A 48 -1.41 4.76 -12.67
C ARG A 48 -2.07 5.98 -12.01
N LEU A 49 -1.97 6.13 -10.69
CA LEU A 49 -2.77 7.11 -9.95
C LEU A 49 -2.15 8.52 -9.92
N GLY A 50 -0.94 8.72 -10.44
CA GLY A 50 -0.31 10.05 -10.49
C GLY A 50 -0.20 10.71 -9.10
N LEU A 51 0.13 9.93 -8.08
CA LEU A 51 0.06 10.35 -6.68
C LEU A 51 1.04 11.48 -6.36
N THR A 52 0.61 12.35 -5.46
CA THR A 52 1.46 13.32 -4.77
C THR A 52 2.17 12.69 -3.58
N LYS A 53 3.26 13.32 -3.12
CA LYS A 53 3.97 12.91 -1.90
C LYS A 53 3.04 12.86 -0.68
N ALA A 54 2.16 13.85 -0.56
CA ALA A 54 1.20 13.95 0.53
C ALA A 54 0.18 12.79 0.51
N GLU A 55 -0.27 12.37 -0.67
CA GLU A 55 -1.17 11.23 -0.82
C GLU A 55 -0.46 9.92 -0.46
N VAL A 56 0.79 9.72 -0.91
CA VAL A 56 1.61 8.55 -0.52
C VAL A 56 1.73 8.45 1.00
N GLN A 57 2.09 9.56 1.66
CA GLN A 57 2.18 9.61 3.13
C GLN A 57 0.83 9.32 3.81
N THR A 58 -0.26 9.86 3.25
CA THR A 58 -1.62 9.63 3.76
C THR A 58 -1.97 8.15 3.68
N PHE A 59 -1.71 7.48 2.56
CA PHE A 59 -1.97 6.04 2.42
C PHE A 59 -1.13 5.19 3.38
N HIS A 60 0.15 5.50 3.58
CA HIS A 60 0.96 4.84 4.62
C HIS A 60 0.34 5.01 6.02
N GLY A 61 -0.11 6.22 6.35
CA GLY A 61 -0.74 6.54 7.63
C GLY A 61 -2.05 5.76 7.85
N MET A 62 -2.92 5.71 6.84
CA MET A 62 -4.16 4.95 6.88
C MET A 62 -3.90 3.46 7.14
N LEU A 63 -2.98 2.85 6.39
CA LEU A 63 -2.65 1.44 6.54
C LEU A 63 -2.05 1.15 7.93
N ARG A 64 -1.16 2.02 8.44
CA ARG A 64 -0.61 1.90 9.79
C ARG A 64 -1.70 1.96 10.85
N GLN A 65 -2.67 2.87 10.71
CA GLN A 65 -3.76 3.01 11.68
C GLN A 65 -4.67 1.79 11.70
N ILE A 66 -5.00 1.23 10.53
CA ILE A 66 -5.75 -0.02 10.42
C ILE A 66 -4.98 -1.17 11.09
N ALA A 67 -3.70 -1.33 10.73
CA ALA A 67 -2.81 -2.33 11.31
C ALA A 67 -2.73 -2.23 12.84
N TYR A 68 -2.61 -1.02 13.37
CA TYR A 68 -2.57 -0.76 14.81
C TYR A 68 -3.89 -1.14 15.52
N LYS A 69 -5.03 -0.85 14.89
CA LYS A 69 -6.34 -1.21 15.45
C LYS A 69 -6.59 -2.72 15.43
N LEU A 70 -6.24 -3.41 14.35
CA LEU A 70 -6.37 -4.86 14.26
C LEU A 70 -5.52 -5.59 15.31
N ARG A 71 -4.30 -5.10 15.59
CA ARG A 71 -3.47 -5.66 16.65
C ARG A 71 -4.14 -5.56 18.03
N GLN A 72 -4.74 -4.42 18.36
CA GLN A 72 -5.42 -4.22 19.65
C GLN A 72 -6.71 -5.02 19.83
N GLN A 73 -7.32 -5.51 18.75
CA GLN A 73 -8.54 -6.33 18.83
C GLN A 73 -8.24 -7.83 19.06
N GLY A 74 -7.00 -8.25 18.83
CA GLY A 74 -6.54 -9.62 19.08
C GLY A 74 -5.84 -9.81 20.43
N GLU A 75 -5.69 -8.74 21.22
CA GLU A 75 -5.28 -8.75 22.64
C GLU A 75 -6.53 -8.61 23.52
#